data_AF-A0A2H1V2N0-F1
#
_entry.id   AF-A0A2H1V2N0-F1
#
_cell.length_a   1.000
_cell.length_b   1.000
_cell.length_c   1.000
_cell.angle_alpha   90.00
_cell.angle_beta   90.00
_cell.angle_gamma   90.00
#
_symmetry.space_group_name_H-M   'P 1'
#
loop_
_entity.id
_entity.type
_entity.pdbx_description
1 polymer ?
#
loop_
_entity_poly.entity_id
_entity_poly.type
_entity_poly.pdbx_seq_one_letter_code
_entity_poly.pdbx_strand_id
1 'polypeptide(L)'
;LTKNVYCFRYTKPQTFADCIGNELPLGWEEAYDPQIGRYYINHVNQVTQLEDPRLEWLSIQEAMLREYLHTAQEALEVSTLY
;
A
#
# COMPACT_ATOMS: atom_id res chain seq x y z
N LEU A 1 22.75 -13.84 19.53
CA LEU A 1 21.54 -13.13 20.01
C LEU A 1 21.04 -12.27 18.86
N THR A 2 19.79 -12.51 18.48
CA THR A 2 19.12 -12.20 17.20
C THR A 2 19.22 -10.73 16.77
N LYS A 3 19.98 -10.44 15.72
CA LYS A 3 19.86 -9.19 14.98
C LYS A 3 18.65 -9.33 14.06
N ASN A 4 17.50 -8.86 14.56
CA ASN A 4 16.27 -8.78 13.81
C ASN A 4 16.51 -8.07 12.48
N VAL A 5 15.96 -8.69 11.44
CA VAL A 5 15.98 -8.28 10.04
C VAL A 5 15.15 -7.00 9.90
N TYR A 6 15.77 -5.85 10.14
CA TYR A 6 15.26 -4.57 9.68
C TYR A 6 16.07 -4.20 8.45
N CYS A 7 15.46 -4.35 7.28
CA CYS A 7 16.02 -3.90 6.01
C CYS A 7 16.35 -2.41 6.13
N PHE A 8 17.63 -2.05 6.03
CA PHE A 8 18.11 -0.67 6.08
C PHE A 8 17.68 0.08 4.80
N ARG A 9 16.42 0.52 4.71
CA ARG A 9 16.06 1.68 3.87
C ARG A 9 16.22 2.93 4.72
N TYR A 10 17.18 3.78 4.37
CA TYR A 10 17.45 5.05 5.06
C TYR A 10 16.31 6.08 4.89
N THR A 11 15.34 5.81 4.02
CA THR A 11 14.21 6.69 3.73
C THR A 11 12.92 5.88 3.74
N LYS A 12 11.93 6.30 4.54
CA LYS A 12 10.57 5.73 4.49
C LYS A 12 10.06 5.73 3.04
N PRO A 13 9.31 4.69 2.62
CA PRO A 13 8.73 4.62 1.28
C PRO A 13 7.85 5.84 1.02
N GLN A 14 8.09 6.54 -0.10
CA GLN A 14 7.37 7.78 -0.40
C GLN A 14 5.92 7.51 -0.81
N THR A 15 5.65 6.31 -1.35
CA THR A 15 4.33 5.86 -1.77
C THR A 15 4.01 4.50 -1.15
N PHE A 16 2.73 4.15 -1.06
CA PHE A 16 2.31 2.83 -0.60
C PHE A 16 2.83 1.69 -1.51
N ALA A 17 3.11 1.96 -2.78
CA ALA A 17 3.67 0.96 -3.71
C ALA A 17 5.11 0.55 -3.34
N ASP A 18 5.83 1.40 -2.61
CA ASP A 18 7.20 1.15 -2.17
C ASP A 18 7.27 0.48 -0.78
N CYS A 19 6.14 0.36 -0.09
CA CYS A 19 6.07 -0.25 1.23
C CYS A 19 6.33 -1.75 1.14
N ILE A 20 7.23 -2.26 2.00
CA ILE A 20 7.48 -3.70 2.12
C ILE A 20 6.77 -4.21 3.38
N GLY A 21 5.84 -5.15 3.19
CA GLY A 21 5.11 -5.78 4.29
C GLY A 21 4.13 -4.82 4.98
N ASN A 22 4.37 -4.56 6.26
CA ASN A 22 3.50 -3.77 7.14
C ASN A 22 3.97 -2.33 7.35
N GLU A 23 4.95 -1.86 6.58
CA GLU A 23 5.45 -0.49 6.64
C GLU A 23 4.43 0.52 6.07
N LEU A 24 4.23 1.63 6.79
CA LEU A 24 3.41 2.75 6.34
C LEU A 24 4.26 3.75 5.53
N PRO A 25 3.69 4.40 4.50
CA PRO A 25 4.42 5.38 3.71
C PRO A 25 4.85 6.60 4.53
N LEU A 26 5.72 7.40 3.94
CA LEU A 26 6.17 8.67 4.50
C LEU A 26 4.95 9.55 4.88
N GLY A 27 4.96 10.04 6.11
CA GLY A 27 3.88 10.88 6.65
C GLY A 27 2.70 10.09 7.23
N TRP A 28 2.67 8.76 7.11
CA TRP A 28 1.72 7.93 7.84
C TRP A 28 2.32 7.37 9.12
N GLU A 29 1.51 7.34 10.17
CA GLU A 29 1.87 6.83 11.49
C GLU A 29 0.75 5.93 12.03
N GLU A 30 1.11 4.78 12.58
CA GLU A 30 0.19 3.89 13.28
C GLU A 30 0.26 4.24 14.76
N ALA A 31 -0.88 4.59 15.34
CA ALA A 31 -1.01 4.89 16.75
C ALA A 31 -2.04 3.97 17.41
N TYR A 32 -1.95 3.86 18.74
CA TYR A 32 -2.85 3.03 19.53
C TYR A 32 -3.43 3.83 20.69
N ASP A 33 -4.74 3.83 20.78
CA ASP A 33 -5.50 4.41 21.88
C ASP A 33 -6.20 3.30 22.68
N PRO A 34 -6.18 3.31 24.03
CA PRO A 34 -6.83 2.28 24.85
C PRO A 34 -8.36 2.21 24.70
N GLN A 35 -9.03 3.29 24.31
CA GLN A 35 -10.49 3.34 24.16
C GLN A 35 -10.94 2.98 22.74
N ILE A 36 -10.20 3.46 21.74
CA ILE A 36 -10.58 3.36 20.33
C ILE A 36 -9.87 2.20 19.62
N GLY A 37 -8.69 1.82 20.10
CA GLY A 37 -7.84 0.81 19.50
C GLY A 37 -6.79 1.40 18.56
N ARG A 38 -6.41 0.65 17.53
CA ARG A 38 -5.41 1.07 16.54
C ARG A 38 -6.03 2.04 15.54
N TYR A 39 -5.34 3.15 15.27
CA TYR A 39 -5.74 4.16 14.30
C TYR A 39 -4.53 4.67 13.51
N TYR A 40 -4.79 5.34 12.40
CA TYR A 40 -3.78 5.80 11.45
C TYR A 40 -3.82 7.32 11.33
N ILE A 41 -2.66 7.95 11.43
CA ILE A 41 -2.47 9.40 11.33
C ILE A 41 -1.76 9.68 10.02
N ASN A 42 -2.34 10.53 9.19
CA ASN A 42 -1.74 11.06 7.99
C ASN A 42 -1.29 12.50 8.25
N HIS A 43 0.00 12.69 8.48
CA HIS A 43 0.62 13.99 8.73
C HIS A 43 0.71 14.87 7.49
N VAL A 44 0.60 14.30 6.28
CA VAL A 44 0.62 15.06 5.02
C VAL A 44 -0.69 15.82 4.84
N ASN A 45 -1.81 15.12 5.04
CA ASN A 45 -3.14 15.69 4.90
C ASN A 45 -3.72 16.19 6.24
N GLN A 46 -2.99 15.99 7.33
CA GLN A 46 -3.40 16.31 8.71
C GLN A 46 -4.75 15.67 9.09
N VAL A 47 -4.93 14.41 8.69
CA VAL A 47 -6.15 13.64 8.98
C VAL A 47 -5.84 12.41 9.82
N THR A 48 -6.80 11.96 10.62
CA THR A 48 -6.75 10.73 11.39
C THR A 48 -7.92 9.84 11.01
N GLN A 49 -7.67 8.56 10.78
CA GLN A 49 -8.69 7.58 10.38
C GLN A 49 -8.54 6.26 11.14
N LEU A 50 -9.63 5.52 11.25
CA LEU A 50 -9.65 4.21 11.90
C LEU A 50 -9.36 3.10 10.90
N GLU A 51 -9.79 3.29 9.66
CA GLU A 51 -9.56 2.38 8.56
C GLU A 51 -8.08 2.34 8.19
N ASP A 52 -7.58 1.13 7.98
CA ASP A 52 -6.21 0.91 7.56
C ASP A 52 -6.02 1.37 6.10
N PRO A 53 -5.24 2.43 5.84
CA PRO A 53 -5.06 2.96 4.49
C PRO A 53 -4.34 1.95 3.58
N ARG A 54 -3.67 0.93 4.14
CA ARG A 54 -3.07 -0.16 3.36
C ARG A 54 -4.15 -0.97 2.62
N LEU A 55 -5.34 -1.13 3.20
CA LEU A 55 -6.44 -1.87 2.58
C LEU A 55 -7.00 -1.13 1.38
N GLU A 56 -7.15 0.19 1.49
CA GLU A 56 -7.53 1.05 0.37
C GLU A 56 -6.52 0.92 -0.77
N TRP A 57 -5.23 0.98 -0.44
CA TRP A 57 -4.19 0.84 -1.44
C TRP A 57 -4.14 -0.54 -2.08
N LEU A 58 -4.31 -1.61 -1.30
CA LEU A 58 -4.41 -2.98 -1.81
C LEU A 58 -5.54 -3.10 -2.84
N SER A 59 -6.70 -2.51 -2.56
CA SER A 59 -7.83 -2.51 -3.51
C SER A 59 -7.49 -1.75 -4.80
N ILE A 60 -6.84 -0.59 -4.70
CA ILE A 60 -6.40 0.19 -5.87
C ILE A 60 -5.39 -0.63 -6.70
N GLN A 61 -4.40 -1.24 -6.06
CA GLN A 61 -3.40 -2.07 -6.73
C GLN A 61 -4.05 -3.28 -7.44
N GLU A 62 -4.98 -3.95 -6.77
CA GLU A 62 -5.72 -5.06 -7.37
C GLU A 62 -6.53 -4.60 -8.59
N ALA A 63 -7.20 -3.45 -8.51
CA ALA A 63 -7.95 -2.88 -9.63
C ALA A 63 -7.04 -2.56 -10.83
N MET A 64 -5.90 -1.90 -10.58
CA MET A 64 -4.93 -1.60 -11.63
C MET A 64 -4.37 -2.86 -12.31
N LEU A 65 -4.05 -3.89 -11.52
CA LEU A 65 -3.56 -5.17 -12.05
C LEU A 65 -4.64 -5.88 -12.87
N ARG A 66 -5.89 -5.85 -12.42
CA ARG A 66 -7.03 -6.43 -13.15
C ARG A 66 -7.22 -5.74 -14.50
N GLU A 67 -7.19 -4.41 -14.52
CA GLU A 67 -7.31 -3.64 -15.75
C GLU A 67 -6.17 -3.96 -16.72
N TYR A 68 -4.92 -3.98 -16.23
CA TYR A 68 -3.77 -4.35 -17.04
C TYR A 68 -3.89 -5.76 -17.64
N LEU A 69 -4.31 -6.75 -16.84
CA LEU A 69 -4.52 -8.12 -17.31
C LEU A 69 -5.60 -8.19 -18.38
N HIS A 70 -6.71 -7.47 -18.20
CA HIS A 70 -7.79 -7.39 -19.18
C HIS A 70 -7.29 -6.84 -20.51
N THR A 71 -6.60 -5.70 -20.49
CA THR A 71 -6.05 -5.09 -21.70
C THR A 71 -5.03 -6.00 -22.40
N ALA A 72 -4.19 -6.70 -21.63
CA ALA A 72 -3.23 -7.65 -22.18
C ALA A 72 -3.93 -8.84 -22.88
N GLN A 73 -5.02 -9.34 -22.30
CA GLN A 73 -5.85 -10.39 -22.91
C GLN A 73 -6.49 -9.92 -24.20
N GLU A 74 -7.13 -8.75 -24.21
CA GLU A 74 -7.74 -8.17 -25.41
C GLU A 74 -6.70 -7.97 -26.53
N ALA A 75 -5.50 -7.49 -26.20
CA ALA A 75 -4.43 -7.30 -27.19
C ALA A 75 -3.97 -8.63 -27.82
N LEU A 76 -3.88 -9.69 -27.01
CA LEU A 76 -3.55 -11.04 -27.49
C LEU A 76 -4.66 -11.61 -28.37
N GLU A 77 -5.93 -11.44 -27.97
CA GLU A 77 -7.08 -11.88 -28.76
C GLU A 77 -7.12 -11.19 -30.13
N VAL A 78 -6.96 -9.87 -30.16
CA VAL A 78 -6.88 -9.09 -31.40
C VAL A 78 -5.72 -9.57 -32.28
N SER A 79 -4.55 -9.86 -31.70
CA SER A 79 -3.40 -10.37 -32.44
C SER A 79 -3.61 -11.77 -33.05
N THR A 80 -4.49 -12.59 -32.48
CA THR A 80 -4.80 -13.93 -33.02
C THR A 80 -5.87 -13.91 -34.11
N LEU A 81 -6.54 -12.77 -34.32
CA LEU A 81 -7.63 -12.61 -35.28
C LEU A 81 -7.17 -12.02 -36.64
N TYR A 82 -5.88 -11.74 -36.83
CA TYR A 82 -5.26 -11.33 -38.09
C TYR A 82 -4.29 -12.39 -38.61
#